data_AF-A0A7P0T8V1-F1
#
_entry.id   AF-A0A7P0T8V1-F1
#
_cell.length_a   1.000
_cell.length_b   1.000
_cell.length_c   1.000
_cell.angle_alpha   90.00
_cell.angle_beta   90.00
_cell.angle_gamma   90.00
#
_symmetry.space_group_name_H-M   'P 1'
#
loop_
_entity.id
_entity.type
_entity.pdbx_description
1 polymer ?
#
loop_
_entity_poly.entity_id
_entity_poly.type
_entity_poly.pdbx_seq_one_letter_code
_entity_poly.pdbx_strand_id
1 'polypeptide(L)'
;VKEITRDIKQLDHAKRHLTTSITTLNHLHMLAGGVDSLEAMTRRRQYGEVANLLQGVMNVLEHFHKYMGIPQIRQLSERVKAAQTELGQQILADFEEAFPSQGTKRPGGPSNVLRDACLVANILDPRIKQEIIKKFIKQHLSEYLVLFQENQDVAWLDKIDRRYAWIKRQLVDYEEKYGRMFPREWCMAERIAVEFCHVTRAELAKIMRTRAKEIEVKLLLFAIQRTTNFEGFLAKRFSGCTLTDGTLPKKPKAPDNPFHGIVSKCFEPHLYVYIESQDKNLGELIDRFVADFKAQGPPKPNTDEGGAVLPSCADLFVYYKKCMVQCSQLSTGEPMIALTTIFQKYLREYAWKILSGNLPKTTTSSGGLTISSLLKEKEGSEVAKFTLEELCLICNILSTAEYCLATTQQLEEKLKEKVDVSLIERINLTGEMDTFSTVISSSIQLLVQDLDAACDPALTAMSK
;
A
#
# COMPACT_ATOMS: atom_id res chain seq x y z
N VAL A 1 51.91 -18.19 -58.75
CA VAL A 1 50.91 -17.46 -57.92
C VAL A 1 50.09 -18.38 -57.01
N LYS A 2 49.49 -19.48 -57.51
CA LYS A 2 48.73 -20.44 -56.67
C LYS A 2 49.59 -21.23 -55.66
N GLU A 3 50.84 -21.56 -56.01
CA GLU A 3 51.76 -22.25 -55.08
C GLU A 3 52.30 -21.30 -54.00
N ILE A 4 52.71 -20.09 -54.38
CA ILE A 4 53.15 -19.05 -53.44
C ILE A 4 52.05 -18.71 -52.42
N THR A 5 50.78 -18.65 -52.84
CA THR A 5 49.65 -18.42 -51.91
C THR A 5 49.28 -19.64 -51.06
N ARG A 6 49.62 -20.87 -51.49
CA ARG A 6 49.47 -22.09 -50.66
C ARG A 6 50.51 -22.11 -49.55
N ASP A 7 51.75 -21.76 -49.86
CA ASP A 7 52.86 -21.80 -48.90
C ASP A 7 52.72 -20.68 -47.85
N ILE A 8 52.23 -19.50 -48.24
CA ILE A 8 51.85 -18.43 -47.30
C ILE A 8 50.74 -18.89 -46.34
N LYS A 9 49.70 -19.56 -46.86
CA LYS A 9 48.63 -20.12 -46.00
C LYS A 9 49.16 -21.16 -45.03
N GLN A 10 50.06 -22.05 -45.47
CA GLN A 10 50.68 -23.04 -44.59
C GLN A 10 51.50 -22.37 -43.49
N LEU A 11 52.26 -21.32 -43.82
CA LEU A 11 53.03 -20.54 -42.84
C LEU A 11 52.11 -19.83 -41.84
N ASP A 12 50.99 -19.25 -42.30
CA ASP A 12 49.98 -18.64 -41.43
C ASP A 12 49.29 -19.65 -40.51
N HIS A 13 48.97 -20.85 -41.02
CA HIS A 13 48.46 -21.94 -40.22
C HIS A 13 49.49 -22.36 -39.16
N ALA A 14 50.75 -22.57 -39.53
CA ALA A 14 51.82 -22.93 -38.59
C ALA A 14 52.01 -21.85 -37.52
N LYS A 15 52.07 -20.56 -37.91
CA LYS A 15 52.17 -19.42 -37.00
C LYS A 15 50.98 -19.38 -36.03
N ARG A 16 49.75 -19.56 -36.53
CA ARG A 16 48.54 -19.59 -35.70
C ARG A 16 48.54 -20.75 -34.72
N HIS A 17 48.90 -21.96 -35.18
CA HIS A 17 48.98 -23.14 -34.32
C HIS A 17 50.05 -23.00 -33.24
N LEU A 18 51.24 -22.50 -33.59
CA LEU A 18 52.31 -22.23 -32.64
C LEU A 18 51.91 -21.18 -31.62
N THR A 19 51.34 -20.05 -32.08
CA THR A 19 50.87 -18.99 -31.18
C THR A 19 49.81 -19.52 -30.23
N THR A 20 48.83 -20.26 -30.75
CA THR A 20 47.76 -20.87 -29.92
C THR A 20 48.32 -21.85 -28.90
N SER A 21 49.31 -22.67 -29.28
CA SER A 21 49.95 -23.65 -28.39
C SER A 21 50.75 -22.97 -27.29
N ILE A 22 51.53 -21.94 -27.63
CA ILE A 22 52.31 -21.14 -26.67
C ILE A 22 51.36 -20.45 -25.67
N THR A 23 50.31 -19.79 -26.15
CA THR A 23 49.32 -19.14 -25.28
C THR A 23 48.62 -20.15 -24.37
N THR A 24 48.24 -21.32 -24.89
CA THR A 24 47.59 -22.38 -24.10
C THR A 24 48.54 -22.93 -23.04
N LEU A 25 49.82 -23.15 -23.38
CA LEU A 25 50.81 -23.64 -22.42
C LEU A 25 51.12 -22.61 -21.33
N ASN A 26 51.22 -21.33 -21.69
CA ASN A 26 51.39 -20.24 -20.73
C ASN A 26 50.18 -20.13 -19.79
N HIS A 27 48.95 -20.23 -20.32
CA HIS A 27 47.75 -20.26 -19.50
C HIS A 27 47.68 -21.50 -18.59
N LEU A 28 48.16 -22.66 -19.04
CA LEU A 28 48.22 -23.86 -18.21
C LEU A 28 49.24 -23.71 -17.08
N HIS A 29 50.40 -23.13 -17.38
CA HIS A 29 51.41 -22.80 -16.37
C HIS A 29 50.87 -21.81 -15.33
N MET A 30 50.21 -20.74 -15.79
CA MET A 30 49.52 -19.78 -14.92
C MET A 30 48.44 -20.45 -14.07
N LEU A 31 47.66 -21.38 -14.62
CA LEU A 31 46.63 -22.10 -13.89
C LEU A 31 47.25 -22.98 -12.81
N ALA A 32 48.26 -23.78 -13.14
CA ALA A 32 48.93 -24.66 -12.18
C ALA A 32 49.58 -23.87 -11.02
N GLY A 33 50.42 -22.87 -11.34
CA GLY A 33 51.05 -22.03 -10.33
C GLY A 33 50.06 -21.15 -9.55
N GLY A 34 48.97 -20.73 -10.21
CA GLY A 34 47.88 -20.00 -9.59
C GLY A 34 47.10 -20.84 -8.58
N VAL A 35 46.83 -22.11 -8.86
CA VAL A 35 46.17 -23.02 -7.91
C VAL A 35 47.05 -23.27 -6.68
N ASP A 36 48.35 -23.51 -6.87
CA ASP A 36 49.27 -23.74 -5.74
C ASP A 36 49.40 -22.49 -4.86
N SER A 37 49.45 -21.30 -5.47
CA SER A 37 49.48 -20.01 -4.75
C SER A 37 48.15 -19.72 -4.04
N LEU A 38 47.01 -20.08 -4.66
CA LEU A 38 45.67 -19.91 -4.10
C LEU A 38 45.51 -20.76 -2.83
N GLU A 39 45.91 -22.03 -2.87
CA GLU A 39 45.87 -22.93 -1.71
C GLU A 39 46.77 -22.42 -0.57
N ALA A 40 47.97 -21.91 -0.90
CA ALA A 40 48.89 -21.35 0.09
C ALA A 40 48.35 -20.08 0.77
N MET A 41 47.76 -19.16 -0.01
CA MET A 41 47.18 -17.91 0.51
C MET A 41 45.88 -18.12 1.27
N THR A 42 45.07 -19.12 0.89
CA THR A 42 43.86 -19.53 1.61
C THR A 42 44.20 -19.88 3.06
N ARG A 43 45.23 -20.71 3.27
CA ARG A 43 45.72 -21.10 4.61
C ARG A 43 46.20 -19.93 5.45
N ARG A 44 46.72 -18.86 4.82
CA ARG A 44 47.21 -17.65 5.48
C ARG A 44 46.15 -16.57 5.69
N ARG A 45 44.91 -16.80 5.23
CA ARG A 45 43.79 -15.85 5.29
C ARG A 45 44.05 -14.50 4.60
N GLN A 46 44.86 -14.49 3.54
CA GLN A 46 45.19 -13.27 2.78
C GLN A 46 44.10 -12.95 1.74
N TYR A 47 42.87 -12.68 2.19
CA TYR A 47 41.71 -12.54 1.31
C TYR A 47 41.86 -11.50 0.19
N GLY A 48 42.57 -10.39 0.45
CA GLY A 48 42.74 -9.32 -0.53
C GLY A 48 43.52 -9.77 -1.77
N GLU A 49 44.60 -10.53 -1.57
CA GLU A 49 45.40 -11.11 -2.66
C GLU A 49 44.67 -12.30 -3.30
N VAL A 50 43.98 -13.11 -2.49
CA VAL A 50 43.16 -14.24 -2.94
C VAL A 50 42.09 -13.78 -3.92
N ALA A 51 41.42 -12.64 -3.69
CA ALA A 51 40.38 -12.16 -4.60
C ALA A 51 40.90 -11.95 -6.03
N ASN A 52 42.02 -11.22 -6.18
CA ASN A 52 42.61 -10.97 -7.48
C ASN A 52 43.10 -12.25 -8.16
N LEU A 53 43.77 -13.13 -7.39
CA LEU A 53 44.28 -14.39 -7.94
C LEU A 53 43.13 -15.33 -8.33
N LEU A 54 42.11 -15.46 -7.50
CA LEU A 54 40.95 -16.31 -7.76
C LEU A 54 40.21 -15.86 -9.02
N GLN A 55 40.01 -14.55 -9.21
CA GLN A 55 39.42 -14.02 -10.43
C GLN A 55 40.26 -14.38 -11.67
N GLY A 56 41.59 -14.21 -11.58
CA GLY A 56 42.51 -14.58 -12.67
C GLY A 56 42.47 -16.07 -12.99
N VAL A 57 42.51 -16.93 -11.97
CA VAL A 57 42.42 -18.39 -12.08
C VAL A 57 41.09 -18.82 -12.70
N MET A 58 39.97 -18.21 -12.28
CA MET A 58 38.65 -18.48 -12.86
C MET A 58 38.56 -18.09 -14.33
N ASN A 59 39.05 -16.90 -14.68
CA ASN A 59 39.09 -16.45 -16.08
C ASN A 59 39.92 -17.40 -16.94
N VAL A 60 41.08 -17.85 -16.46
CA VAL A 60 41.91 -18.83 -17.18
C VAL A 60 41.21 -20.18 -17.29
N LEU A 61 40.57 -20.65 -16.22
CA LEU A 61 39.85 -21.93 -16.19
C LEU A 61 38.67 -21.94 -17.18
N GLU A 62 37.99 -20.81 -17.42
CA GLU A 62 36.95 -20.69 -18.46
C GLU A 62 37.47 -21.07 -19.85
N HIS A 63 38.68 -20.64 -20.21
CA HIS A 63 39.31 -20.98 -21.49
C HIS A 63 39.62 -22.48 -21.60
N PHE A 64 39.78 -23.17 -20.47
CA PHE A 64 40.09 -24.61 -20.41
C PHE A 64 38.86 -25.53 -20.36
N HIS A 65 37.63 -25.00 -20.33
CA HIS A 65 36.42 -25.83 -20.26
C HIS A 65 36.31 -26.84 -21.41
N LYS A 66 36.78 -26.49 -22.61
CA LYS A 66 36.78 -27.37 -23.79
C LYS A 66 37.80 -28.52 -23.69
N TYR A 67 38.76 -28.42 -22.77
CA TYR A 67 39.83 -29.40 -22.55
C TYR A 67 39.64 -30.23 -21.28
N MET A 68 38.45 -30.20 -20.67
CA MET A 68 38.10 -30.95 -19.46
C MET A 68 38.15 -32.48 -19.63
N GLY A 69 38.26 -32.98 -20.86
CA GLY A 69 38.54 -34.40 -21.14
C GLY A 69 39.97 -34.83 -20.77
N ILE A 70 40.89 -33.88 -20.59
CA ILE A 70 42.27 -34.14 -20.18
C ILE A 70 42.31 -34.30 -18.64
N PRO A 71 42.74 -35.46 -18.10
CA PRO A 71 42.71 -35.74 -16.66
C PRO A 71 43.42 -34.70 -15.79
N GLN A 72 44.56 -34.18 -16.24
CA GLN A 72 45.37 -33.20 -15.50
C GLN A 72 44.65 -31.85 -15.37
N ILE A 73 43.96 -31.41 -16.43
CA ILE A 73 43.18 -30.17 -16.41
C ILE A 73 41.94 -30.34 -15.52
N ARG A 74 41.31 -31.50 -15.57
CA ARG A 74 40.19 -31.85 -14.70
C ARG A 74 40.61 -31.82 -13.23
N GLN A 75 41.76 -32.41 -12.89
CA GLN A 75 42.31 -32.39 -11.54
C GLN A 75 42.59 -30.96 -11.05
N LEU A 76 43.15 -30.08 -11.89
CA LEU A 76 43.34 -28.67 -11.56
C LEU A 76 41.99 -27.95 -11.32
N SER A 77 40.98 -28.22 -12.15
CA SER A 77 39.64 -27.68 -11.96
C SER A 77 39.00 -28.13 -10.63
N GLU A 78 39.16 -29.40 -10.27
CA GLU A 78 38.66 -29.95 -9.00
C GLU A 78 39.37 -29.31 -7.80
N ARG A 79 40.68 -29.08 -7.88
CA ARG A 79 41.44 -28.34 -6.86
C ARG A 79 40.95 -26.90 -6.70
N VAL A 80 40.69 -26.19 -7.81
CA VAL A 80 40.09 -24.84 -7.76
C VAL A 80 38.74 -24.86 -7.04
N LYS A 81 37.87 -25.82 -7.38
CA LYS A 81 36.55 -25.97 -6.72
C LYS A 81 36.66 -26.29 -5.23
N ALA A 82 37.61 -27.14 -4.86
CA ALA A 82 37.90 -27.43 -3.46
C ALA A 82 38.34 -26.17 -2.71
N ALA A 83 39.28 -25.41 -3.27
CA ALA A 83 39.72 -24.13 -2.71
C ALA A 83 38.59 -23.10 -2.60
N GLN A 84 37.70 -22.99 -3.59
CA GLN A 84 36.51 -22.14 -3.53
C GLN A 84 35.57 -22.53 -2.38
N THR A 85 35.38 -23.84 -2.18
CA THR A 85 34.52 -24.37 -1.11
C THR A 85 35.13 -24.10 0.27
N GLU A 86 36.43 -24.34 0.42
CA GLU A 86 37.19 -24.06 1.63
C GLU A 86 37.17 -22.57 1.96
N LEU A 87 37.44 -21.70 0.98
CA LEU A 87 37.35 -20.24 1.14
C LEU A 87 35.95 -19.80 1.57
N GLY A 88 34.90 -20.35 0.94
CA GLY A 88 33.52 -20.04 1.31
C GLY A 88 33.20 -20.41 2.77
N GLN A 89 33.60 -21.61 3.21
CA GLN A 89 33.42 -22.06 4.59
C GLN A 89 34.23 -21.22 5.58
N GLN A 90 35.48 -20.91 5.23
CA GLN A 90 36.39 -20.11 6.05
C GLN A 90 35.87 -18.68 6.22
N ILE A 91 35.41 -18.04 5.15
CA ILE A 91 34.83 -16.70 5.21
C ILE A 91 33.57 -16.71 6.10
N LEU A 92 32.68 -17.69 5.92
CA LEU A 92 31.47 -17.79 6.75
C LEU A 92 31.81 -17.97 8.24
N ALA A 93 32.81 -18.79 8.57
CA ALA A 93 33.27 -18.97 9.95
C ALA A 93 33.87 -17.68 10.53
N ASP A 94 34.66 -16.94 9.74
CA ASP A 94 35.26 -15.67 10.16
C ASP A 94 34.20 -14.60 10.44
N PHE A 95 33.12 -14.57 9.64
CA PHE A 95 31.97 -13.71 9.90
C PHE A 95 31.19 -14.14 11.15
N GLU A 96 31.06 -15.43 11.42
CA GLU A 96 30.42 -15.92 12.66
C GLU A 96 31.24 -15.58 13.91
N GLU A 97 32.56 -15.71 13.85
CA GLU A 97 33.46 -15.34 14.93
C GLU A 97 33.45 -13.83 15.20
N ALA A 98 33.42 -13.03 14.14
CA ALA A 98 33.31 -11.58 14.25
C ALA A 98 31.96 -11.13 14.81
N PHE A 99 30.87 -11.80 14.43
CA PHE A 99 29.51 -11.42 14.79
C PHE A 99 28.76 -12.53 15.55
N PRO A 100 29.16 -12.84 16.80
CA PRO A 100 28.58 -13.95 17.55
C PRO A 100 27.14 -13.68 17.97
N SER A 101 26.30 -14.71 17.91
CA SER A 101 24.89 -14.68 18.31
C SER A 101 24.71 -14.63 19.84
N GLN A 102 25.00 -13.46 20.43
CA GLN A 102 24.85 -13.09 21.85
C GLN A 102 25.69 -13.90 22.86
N GLY A 103 26.35 -13.20 23.80
CA GLY A 103 26.87 -13.77 25.05
C GLY A 103 28.39 -13.97 25.16
N THR A 104 29.18 -13.81 24.10
CA THR A 104 30.64 -13.86 24.19
C THR A 104 31.24 -12.47 24.39
N LYS A 105 32.16 -12.33 25.35
CA LYS A 105 32.61 -11.06 25.95
C LYS A 105 33.40 -10.11 25.04
N ARG A 106 33.54 -10.40 23.73
CA ARG A 106 34.09 -9.46 22.74
C ARG A 106 33.44 -9.70 21.38
N PRO A 107 32.51 -8.86 20.91
CA PRO A 107 32.17 -8.85 19.49
C PRO A 107 33.41 -8.47 18.70
N GLY A 108 33.76 -9.25 17.68
CA GLY A 108 34.75 -8.84 16.69
C GLY A 108 34.22 -7.60 15.97
N GLY A 109 35.05 -6.56 15.90
CA GLY A 109 34.70 -5.33 15.21
C GLY A 109 34.84 -5.46 13.69
N PRO A 110 34.49 -4.41 12.94
CA PRO A 110 34.86 -4.32 11.54
C PRO A 110 36.38 -4.51 11.39
N SER A 111 36.78 -5.37 10.44
CA SER A 111 38.18 -5.69 10.19
C SER A 111 38.50 -5.53 8.70
N ASN A 112 39.71 -5.09 8.39
CA ASN A 112 40.22 -5.08 7.01
C ASN A 112 40.19 -6.50 6.41
N VAL A 113 40.41 -7.53 7.23
CA VAL A 113 40.34 -8.94 6.80
C VAL A 113 38.93 -9.30 6.31
N LEU A 114 37.88 -8.87 7.02
CA LEU A 114 36.48 -9.12 6.62
C LEU A 114 36.07 -8.30 5.40
N ARG A 115 36.57 -7.08 5.28
CA ARG A 115 36.38 -6.26 4.07
C ARG A 115 36.97 -6.96 2.86
N ASP A 116 38.19 -7.47 2.98
CA ASP A 116 38.85 -8.18 1.90
C ASP A 116 38.16 -9.54 1.62
N ALA A 117 37.61 -10.20 2.66
CA ALA A 117 36.77 -11.39 2.51
C ALA A 117 35.50 -11.13 1.68
N CYS A 118 34.88 -9.94 1.80
CA CYS A 118 33.75 -9.56 0.95
C CYS A 118 34.12 -9.52 -0.54
N LEU A 119 35.37 -9.15 -0.88
CA LEU A 119 35.85 -9.15 -2.27
C LEU A 119 35.92 -10.57 -2.82
N VAL A 120 36.41 -11.52 -2.01
CA VAL A 120 36.42 -12.94 -2.36
C VAL A 120 34.99 -13.48 -2.50
N ALA A 121 34.09 -13.12 -1.58
CA ALA A 121 32.68 -13.55 -1.60
C ALA A 121 31.90 -13.05 -2.83
N ASN A 122 32.31 -11.93 -3.44
CA ASN A 122 31.73 -11.45 -4.70
C ASN A 122 32.11 -12.32 -5.91
N ILE A 123 33.23 -13.06 -5.82
CA ILE A 123 33.76 -13.92 -6.89
C ILE A 123 33.29 -15.37 -6.73
N LEU A 124 33.07 -15.80 -5.48
CA LEU A 124 32.53 -17.11 -5.13
C LEU A 124 31.05 -17.27 -5.53
N ASP A 125 30.49 -18.44 -5.22
CA ASP A 125 29.05 -18.71 -5.40
C ASP A 125 28.21 -17.62 -4.68
N PRO A 126 27.21 -17.01 -5.35
CA PRO A 126 26.32 -16.00 -4.77
C PRO A 126 25.67 -16.40 -3.44
N ARG A 127 25.53 -17.70 -3.17
CA ARG A 127 25.02 -18.24 -1.90
C ARG A 127 25.86 -17.78 -0.70
N ILE A 128 27.19 -17.71 -0.84
CA ILE A 128 28.07 -17.27 0.25
C ILE A 128 27.76 -15.83 0.63
N LYS A 129 27.68 -14.94 -0.36
CA LYS A 129 27.27 -13.55 -0.17
C LYS A 129 25.89 -13.45 0.49
N GLN A 130 24.90 -14.20 0.01
CA GLN A 130 23.54 -14.21 0.58
C GLN A 130 23.54 -14.65 2.06
N GLU A 131 24.30 -15.67 2.41
CA GLU A 131 24.42 -16.15 3.80
C GLU A 131 25.10 -15.13 4.71
N ILE A 132 26.16 -14.46 4.26
CA ILE A 132 26.80 -13.37 5.01
C ILE A 132 25.79 -12.24 5.29
N ILE A 133 25.10 -11.79 4.25
CA ILE A 133 24.09 -10.72 4.34
C ILE A 133 23.00 -11.11 5.34
N LYS A 134 22.44 -12.31 5.19
CA LYS A 134 21.35 -12.82 6.03
C LYS A 134 21.75 -12.93 7.50
N LYS A 135 22.92 -13.51 7.79
CA LYS A 135 23.43 -13.66 9.16
C LYS A 135 23.71 -12.30 9.79
N PHE A 136 24.35 -11.39 9.05
CA PHE A 136 24.64 -10.05 9.54
C PHE A 136 23.36 -9.28 9.89
N ILE A 137 22.35 -9.27 9.00
CA ILE A 137 21.08 -8.58 9.26
C ILE A 137 20.37 -9.20 10.46
N LYS A 138 20.28 -10.54 10.54
CA LYS A 138 19.67 -11.23 11.67
C LYS A 138 20.33 -10.85 13.00
N GLN A 139 21.66 -10.79 13.02
CA GLN A 139 22.41 -10.38 14.19
C GLN A 139 22.14 -8.92 14.56
N HIS A 140 22.15 -8.02 13.57
CA HIS A 140 21.94 -6.59 13.77
C HIS A 140 20.52 -6.27 14.28
N LEU A 141 19.52 -7.06 13.87
CA LEU A 141 18.13 -6.92 14.33
C LEU A 141 17.81 -7.75 15.59
N SER A 142 18.77 -8.48 16.16
CA SER A 142 18.51 -9.34 17.33
C SER A 142 18.06 -8.55 18.56
N GLU A 143 18.64 -7.37 18.81
CA GLU A 143 18.22 -6.48 19.90
C GLU A 143 16.79 -5.98 19.70
N TYR A 144 16.42 -5.64 18.46
CA TYR A 144 15.06 -5.21 18.13
C TYR A 144 14.01 -6.27 18.46
N LEU A 145 14.33 -7.53 18.13
CA LEU A 145 13.46 -8.67 18.41
C LEU A 145 13.24 -8.93 19.91
N VAL A 146 14.14 -8.45 20.77
CA VAL A 146 13.97 -8.56 22.24
C VAL A 146 13.24 -7.33 22.78
N LEU A 147 13.62 -6.14 22.34
CA LEU A 147 13.04 -4.88 22.83
C LEU A 147 11.55 -4.75 22.52
N PHE A 148 11.10 -5.24 21.35
CA PHE A 148 9.74 -5.03 20.86
C PHE A 148 8.92 -6.32 20.78
N GLN A 149 9.21 -7.29 21.65
CA GLN A 149 8.40 -8.49 21.81
C GLN A 149 6.97 -8.14 22.25
N GLU A 150 6.03 -9.02 21.94
CA GLU A 150 4.60 -8.84 22.23
C GLU A 150 4.27 -8.56 23.70
N ASN A 151 5.06 -9.08 24.64
CA ASN A 151 4.89 -8.86 26.08
C ASN A 151 5.47 -7.53 26.59
N GLN A 152 6.14 -6.75 25.74
CA GLN A 152 6.75 -5.48 26.13
C GLN A 152 5.77 -4.33 25.88
N ASP A 153 5.57 -3.48 26.88
CA ASP A 153 4.71 -2.27 26.74
C ASP A 153 5.19 -1.30 25.66
N VAL A 154 6.47 -1.37 25.29
CA VAL A 154 7.06 -0.54 24.23
C VAL A 154 6.68 -1.02 22.83
N ALA A 155 6.15 -2.24 22.71
CA ALA A 155 5.78 -2.87 21.45
C ALA A 155 4.41 -2.42 20.93
N TRP A 156 3.58 -1.82 21.80
CA TRP A 156 2.22 -1.40 21.47
C TRP A 156 2.17 -0.17 20.55
N LEU A 157 1.02 0.04 19.90
CA LEU A 157 0.81 1.03 18.83
C LEU A 157 1.02 2.48 19.29
N ASP A 158 0.77 2.78 20.57
CA ASP A 158 0.94 4.11 21.15
C ASP A 158 2.40 4.58 21.11
N LYS A 159 3.34 3.64 21.07
CA LYS A 159 4.78 3.86 21.04
C LYS A 159 5.42 3.45 19.72
N ILE A 160 4.64 3.33 18.63
CA ILE A 160 5.15 2.90 17.32
C ILE A 160 6.34 3.74 16.83
N ASP A 161 6.37 5.04 17.16
CA ASP A 161 7.48 5.95 16.85
C ASP A 161 8.83 5.45 17.39
N ARG A 162 8.84 4.69 18.50
CA ARG A 162 10.07 4.11 19.08
C ARG A 162 10.69 3.06 18.17
N ARG A 163 9.89 2.28 17.42
CA ARG A 163 10.39 1.31 16.42
C ARG A 163 11.13 2.04 15.31
N TYR A 164 10.52 3.13 14.79
CA TYR A 164 11.10 3.93 13.72
C TYR A 164 12.32 4.74 14.17
N ALA A 165 12.31 5.27 15.39
CA ALA A 165 13.47 5.93 15.97
C ALA A 165 14.63 4.95 16.24
N TRP A 166 14.32 3.70 16.62
CA TRP A 166 15.32 2.66 16.80
C TRP A 166 16.04 2.37 15.48
N ILE A 167 15.31 2.02 14.40
CA ILE A 167 15.95 1.70 13.12
C ILE A 167 16.72 2.87 12.53
N LYS A 168 16.24 4.11 12.68
CA LYS A 168 16.98 5.30 12.22
C LYS A 168 18.34 5.44 12.92
N ARG A 169 18.41 5.19 14.22
CA ARG A 169 19.68 5.19 14.97
C ARG A 169 20.59 4.04 14.55
N GLN A 170 20.03 2.86 14.34
CA GLN A 170 20.79 1.69 13.92
C GLN A 170 21.38 1.84 12.51
N LEU A 171 20.66 2.48 11.58
CA LEU A 171 21.19 2.77 10.25
C LEU A 171 22.37 3.76 10.29
N VAL A 172 22.33 4.75 11.19
CA VAL A 172 23.46 5.67 11.41
C VAL A 172 24.65 4.92 12.01
N ASP A 173 24.41 4.12 13.07
CA ASP A 173 25.46 3.30 13.70
C ASP A 173 26.10 2.32 12.71
N TYR A 174 25.29 1.74 11.83
CA TYR A 174 25.75 0.89 10.74
C TYR A 174 26.66 1.64 9.76
N GLU A 175 26.25 2.82 9.31
CA GLU A 175 27.03 3.63 8.35
C GLU A 175 28.38 4.05 8.93
N GLU A 176 28.42 4.41 10.22
CA GLU A 176 29.64 4.81 10.92
C GLU A 176 30.59 3.63 11.15
N LYS A 177 30.09 2.49 11.62
CA LYS A 177 30.92 1.33 12.01
C LYS A 177 31.27 0.42 10.84
N TYR A 178 30.29 0.09 9.99
CA TYR A 178 30.38 -0.97 8.99
C TYR A 178 30.30 -0.48 7.54
N GLY A 179 29.98 0.79 7.31
CA GLY A 179 29.78 1.35 5.97
C GLY A 179 30.98 1.22 5.02
N ARG A 180 32.20 1.07 5.56
CA ARG A 180 33.44 0.85 4.78
C ARG A 180 33.84 -0.62 4.65
N MET A 181 33.19 -1.53 5.38
CA MET A 181 33.51 -2.95 5.40
C MET A 181 32.79 -3.70 4.29
N PHE A 182 31.51 -3.39 4.05
CA PHE A 182 30.74 -4.02 3.00
C PHE A 182 30.83 -3.26 1.67
N PRO A 183 30.87 -3.96 0.54
CA PRO A 183 30.78 -3.32 -0.76
C PRO A 183 29.45 -2.57 -0.95
N ARG A 184 29.48 -1.41 -1.62
CA ARG A 184 28.30 -0.53 -1.76
C ARG A 184 27.16 -1.20 -2.53
N GLU A 185 27.50 -2.05 -3.50
CA GLU A 185 26.58 -2.81 -4.32
C GLU A 185 25.83 -3.92 -3.56
N TRP A 186 26.21 -4.20 -2.31
CA TRP A 186 25.44 -5.11 -1.45
C TRP A 186 24.19 -4.42 -0.89
N CYS A 187 24.14 -3.07 -0.93
CA CYS A 187 23.02 -2.26 -0.46
C CYS A 187 22.60 -2.59 0.99
N MET A 188 23.56 -2.90 1.85
CA MET A 188 23.32 -3.42 3.20
C MET A 188 22.41 -2.54 4.06
N ALA A 189 22.58 -1.21 4.02
CA ALA A 189 21.71 -0.30 4.77
C ALA A 189 20.23 -0.42 4.34
N GLU A 190 19.99 -0.56 3.03
CA GLU A 190 18.63 -0.77 2.50
C GLU A 190 18.09 -2.13 2.93
N ARG A 191 18.90 -3.20 2.85
CA ARG A 191 18.51 -4.56 3.27
C ARG A 191 18.15 -4.64 4.75
N ILE A 192 18.91 -3.96 5.61
CA ILE A 192 18.60 -3.86 7.05
C ILE A 192 17.24 -3.18 7.25
N ALA A 193 16.98 -2.09 6.54
CA ALA A 193 15.70 -1.38 6.63
C ALA A 193 14.53 -2.23 6.10
N VAL A 194 14.71 -2.95 4.99
CA VAL A 194 13.70 -3.85 4.43
C VAL A 194 13.37 -4.99 5.39
N GLU A 195 14.38 -5.67 5.93
CA GLU A 195 14.16 -6.77 6.88
C GLU A 195 13.50 -6.26 8.16
N PHE A 196 13.93 -5.10 8.67
CA PHE A 196 13.24 -4.43 9.78
C PHE A 196 11.76 -4.21 9.47
N CYS A 197 11.41 -3.76 8.27
CA CYS A 197 10.01 -3.55 7.88
C CYS A 197 9.23 -4.86 7.85
N HIS A 198 9.80 -5.93 7.30
CA HIS A 198 9.14 -7.25 7.27
C HIS A 198 8.88 -7.81 8.67
N VAL A 199 9.89 -7.77 9.54
CA VAL A 199 9.77 -8.18 10.95
C VAL A 199 8.72 -7.31 11.67
N THR A 200 8.81 -5.99 11.50
CA THR A 200 7.87 -5.04 12.13
C THR A 200 6.44 -5.30 11.70
N ARG A 201 6.20 -5.51 10.39
CA ARG A 201 4.87 -5.85 9.86
C ARG A 201 4.32 -7.11 10.50
N ALA A 202 5.13 -8.16 10.59
CA ALA A 202 4.72 -9.45 11.17
C ALA A 202 4.37 -9.32 12.65
N GLU A 203 5.22 -8.66 13.43
CA GLU A 203 5.01 -8.46 14.87
C GLU A 203 3.83 -7.53 15.15
N LEU A 204 3.67 -6.42 14.42
CA LEU A 204 2.49 -5.56 14.54
C LEU A 204 1.21 -6.30 14.20
N ALA A 205 1.21 -7.08 13.11
CA ALA A 205 0.05 -7.90 12.74
C ALA A 205 -0.31 -8.92 13.82
N LYS A 206 0.67 -9.47 14.54
CA LYS A 206 0.45 -10.39 15.66
C LYS A 206 -0.14 -9.66 16.86
N ILE A 207 0.52 -8.59 17.31
CA ILE A 207 0.13 -7.80 18.49
C ILE A 207 -1.28 -7.21 18.33
N MET A 208 -1.62 -6.68 17.14
CA MET A 208 -2.96 -6.14 16.87
C MET A 208 -4.04 -7.21 16.89
N ARG A 209 -3.75 -8.43 16.39
CA ARG A 209 -4.69 -9.55 16.47
C ARG A 209 -4.96 -9.97 17.92
N THR A 210 -3.91 -10.04 18.75
CA THR A 210 -4.04 -10.44 20.17
C THR A 210 -4.84 -9.41 20.98
N ARG A 211 -4.60 -8.12 20.75
CA ARG A 211 -5.20 -7.00 21.50
C ARG A 211 -6.23 -6.21 20.68
N ALA A 212 -6.95 -6.89 19.78
CA ALA A 212 -7.86 -6.23 18.83
C ALA A 212 -8.94 -5.36 19.50
N LYS A 213 -9.41 -5.75 20.69
CA LYS A 213 -10.41 -5.02 21.47
C LYS A 213 -9.91 -3.71 22.08
N GLU A 214 -8.59 -3.55 22.20
CA GLU A 214 -7.97 -2.34 22.75
C GLU A 214 -7.64 -1.30 21.65
N ILE A 215 -7.95 -1.62 20.39
CA ILE A 215 -7.67 -0.74 19.25
C ILE A 215 -8.80 0.27 19.13
N GLU A 216 -8.48 1.53 19.46
CA GLU A 216 -9.37 2.67 19.22
C GLU A 216 -9.04 3.37 17.89
N VAL A 217 -10.03 4.04 17.30
CA VAL A 217 -9.90 4.75 16.01
C VAL A 217 -8.74 5.74 16.02
N LYS A 218 -8.63 6.56 17.08
CA LYS A 218 -7.57 7.58 17.18
C LYS A 218 -6.18 6.95 17.25
N LEU A 219 -6.04 5.85 17.99
CA LEU A 219 -4.80 5.10 18.12
C LEU A 219 -4.41 4.45 16.78
N LEU A 220 -5.37 3.83 16.10
CA LEU A 220 -5.17 3.20 14.79
C LEU A 220 -4.73 4.24 13.75
N LEU A 221 -5.45 5.35 13.64
CA LEU A 221 -5.12 6.43 12.70
C LEU A 221 -3.75 7.05 13.00
N PHE A 222 -3.43 7.25 14.29
CA PHE A 222 -2.11 7.68 14.72
C PHE A 222 -1.02 6.72 14.23
N ALA A 223 -1.19 5.42 14.47
CA ALA A 223 -0.21 4.41 14.09
C ALA A 223 -0.01 4.32 12.57
N ILE A 224 -1.10 4.35 11.79
CA ILE A 224 -1.05 4.36 10.33
C ILE A 224 -0.30 5.59 9.84
N GLN A 225 -0.63 6.78 10.34
CA GLN A 225 0.02 8.03 9.92
C GLN A 225 1.52 8.03 10.23
N ARG A 226 1.95 7.53 11.40
CA ARG A 226 3.37 7.39 11.73
C ARG A 226 4.07 6.40 10.80
N THR A 227 3.41 5.30 10.49
CA THR A 227 3.92 4.25 9.60
C THR A 227 4.11 4.75 8.17
N THR A 228 3.10 5.40 7.59
CA THR A 228 3.17 5.93 6.22
C THR A 228 4.22 7.04 6.09
N ASN A 229 4.36 7.89 7.11
CA ASN A 229 5.45 8.87 7.18
C ASN A 229 6.83 8.22 7.21
N PHE A 230 6.97 7.09 7.92
CA PHE A 230 8.21 6.33 7.94
C PHE A 230 8.49 5.65 6.59
N GLU A 231 7.49 5.04 5.95
CA GLU A 231 7.62 4.49 4.60
C GLU A 231 8.03 5.57 3.59
N GLY A 232 7.45 6.78 3.69
CA GLY A 232 7.86 7.94 2.89
C GLY A 232 9.30 8.41 3.17
N PHE A 233 9.78 8.27 4.40
CA PHE A 233 11.19 8.52 4.73
C PHE A 233 12.12 7.50 4.07
N LEU A 234 11.76 6.21 4.08
CA LEU A 234 12.54 5.17 3.40
C LEU A 234 12.60 5.41 1.88
N ALA A 235 11.47 5.78 1.28
CA ALA A 235 11.37 6.14 -0.15
C ALA A 235 12.36 7.23 -0.58
N LYS A 236 12.61 8.20 0.30
CA LYS A 236 13.52 9.32 0.04
C LYS A 236 14.98 8.92 0.23
N ARG A 237 15.25 7.96 1.11
CA ARG A 237 16.61 7.52 1.46
C ARG A 237 17.12 6.40 0.56
N PHE A 238 16.24 5.55 0.08
CA PHE A 238 16.58 4.29 -0.57
C PHE A 238 15.91 4.14 -1.93
N SER A 239 16.56 3.37 -2.81
CA SER A 239 16.11 3.18 -4.19
C SER A 239 14.99 2.13 -4.31
N GLY A 240 14.91 1.21 -3.36
CA GLY A 240 14.00 0.06 -3.42
C GLY A 240 14.53 -1.11 -4.25
N CYS A 241 15.81 -1.11 -4.63
CA CYS A 241 16.43 -2.18 -5.41
C CYS A 241 16.52 -3.52 -4.67
N THR A 242 16.35 -3.50 -3.33
CA THR A 242 16.40 -4.70 -2.49
C THR A 242 15.03 -5.28 -2.17
N LEU A 243 13.95 -4.64 -2.63
CA LEU A 243 12.57 -5.10 -2.41
C LEU A 243 12.15 -6.20 -3.38
N THR A 244 12.80 -6.29 -4.54
CA THR A 244 12.59 -7.36 -5.50
C THR A 244 13.87 -8.20 -5.60
N ASP A 245 13.75 -9.53 -5.50
CA ASP A 245 14.86 -10.47 -5.70
C ASP A 245 15.30 -10.50 -7.18
N GLY A 246 15.84 -9.39 -7.69
CA GLY A 246 16.42 -9.30 -9.03
C GLY A 246 15.42 -9.26 -10.20
N THR A 247 14.11 -9.40 -9.98
CA THR A 247 13.10 -9.13 -11.01
C THR A 247 12.74 -7.65 -10.98
N LEU A 248 13.39 -6.85 -11.83
CA LEU A 248 12.89 -5.52 -12.18
C LEU A 248 11.50 -5.68 -12.80
N PRO A 249 10.42 -5.11 -12.20
CA PRO A 249 9.19 -4.94 -12.94
C PRO A 249 9.45 -3.83 -13.97
N LYS A 250 9.77 -4.21 -15.21
CA LYS A 250 9.59 -3.31 -16.36
C LYS A 250 8.09 -3.11 -16.57
N LYS A 251 7.50 -2.15 -15.85
CA LYS A 251 6.31 -1.43 -16.31
C LYS A 251 6.49 0.08 -16.08
N PRO A 252 6.23 0.91 -17.09
CA PRO A 252 6.32 2.36 -17.00
C PRO A 252 5.02 2.93 -16.41
N LYS A 253 4.88 2.84 -15.09
CA LYS A 253 4.15 3.82 -14.27
C LYS A 253 4.93 3.84 -12.97
N ALA A 254 5.61 4.95 -12.69
CA ALA A 254 6.44 5.08 -11.48
C ALA A 254 5.64 4.57 -10.27
N PRO A 255 6.22 3.75 -9.38
CA PRO A 255 5.56 3.51 -8.12
C PRO A 255 5.58 4.84 -7.36
N ASP A 256 4.38 5.33 -7.01
CA ASP A 256 4.18 6.01 -5.74
C ASP A 256 4.96 5.22 -4.69
N ASN A 257 6.08 5.77 -4.20
CA ASN A 257 6.92 5.24 -3.12
C ASN A 257 7.17 3.70 -3.13
N PRO A 258 8.40 3.21 -3.45
CA PRO A 258 8.67 1.76 -3.48
C PRO A 258 8.44 1.02 -2.15
N PHE A 259 8.47 1.73 -1.01
CA PHE A 259 8.20 1.18 0.32
C PHE A 259 6.73 1.29 0.74
N HIS A 260 5.85 1.81 -0.11
CA HIS A 260 4.43 1.95 0.20
C HIS A 260 3.81 0.59 0.53
N GLY A 261 3.23 0.46 1.72
CA GLY A 261 2.57 -0.77 2.14
C GLY A 261 3.50 -1.85 2.69
N ILE A 262 4.81 -1.61 2.82
CA ILE A 262 5.74 -2.61 3.34
C ILE A 262 5.48 -2.95 4.81
N VAL A 263 4.98 -1.98 5.60
CA VAL A 263 4.48 -2.16 6.97
C VAL A 263 3.00 -1.82 7.04
N SER A 264 2.54 -0.71 6.45
CA SER A 264 1.20 -0.16 6.63
C SER A 264 0.06 -1.11 6.25
N LYS A 265 0.28 -2.06 5.34
CA LYS A 265 -0.70 -3.11 5.00
C LYS A 265 -1.14 -3.98 6.20
N CYS A 266 -0.36 -4.07 7.28
CA CYS A 266 -0.79 -4.83 8.46
C CYS A 266 -2.00 -4.22 9.19
N PHE A 267 -2.30 -2.94 8.96
CA PHE A 267 -3.43 -2.27 9.59
C PHE A 267 -4.77 -2.55 8.90
N GLU A 268 -4.77 -2.96 7.62
CA GLU A 268 -5.99 -3.14 6.83
C GLU A 268 -7.04 -4.06 7.49
N PRO A 269 -6.67 -5.22 8.07
CA PRO A 269 -7.63 -6.09 8.75
C PRO A 269 -8.32 -5.45 9.96
N HIS A 270 -7.77 -4.35 10.49
CA HIS A 270 -8.29 -3.64 11.67
C HIS A 270 -9.00 -2.33 11.29
N LEU A 271 -9.08 -1.98 10.00
CA LEU A 271 -9.76 -0.77 9.55
C LEU A 271 -11.28 -0.79 9.78
N TYR A 272 -11.88 -1.94 10.12
CA TYR A 272 -13.28 -2.00 10.54
C TYR A 272 -13.57 -1.06 11.72
N VAL A 273 -12.61 -0.84 12.64
CA VAL A 273 -12.76 0.11 13.76
C VAL A 273 -12.99 1.53 13.25
N TYR A 274 -12.30 1.93 12.19
CA TYR A 274 -12.50 3.23 11.55
C TYR A 274 -13.89 3.33 10.90
N ILE A 275 -14.30 2.27 10.19
CA ILE A 275 -15.58 2.16 9.49
C ILE A 275 -16.75 2.23 10.48
N GLU A 276 -16.71 1.48 11.58
CA GLU A 276 -17.71 1.53 12.65
C GLU A 276 -17.83 2.93 13.28
N SER A 277 -16.70 3.62 13.46
CA SER A 277 -16.72 4.99 13.93
C SER A 277 -17.32 5.97 12.91
N GLN A 278 -17.11 5.76 11.62
CA GLN A 278 -17.76 6.59 10.59
C GLN A 278 -19.27 6.33 10.57
N ASP A 279 -19.70 5.06 10.73
CA ASP A 279 -21.13 4.71 10.83
C ASP A 279 -21.77 5.46 12.00
N LYS A 280 -21.20 5.35 13.21
CA LYS A 280 -21.71 6.04 14.40
C LYS A 280 -21.79 7.56 14.22
N ASN A 281 -20.71 8.18 13.72
CA ASN A 281 -20.67 9.64 13.53
C ASN A 281 -21.71 10.11 12.50
N LEU A 282 -21.94 9.34 11.43
CA LEU A 282 -22.95 9.67 10.42
C LEU A 282 -24.37 9.49 10.97
N GLY A 283 -24.61 8.47 11.80
CA GLY A 283 -25.88 8.33 12.52
C GLY A 283 -26.19 9.56 13.39
N GLU A 284 -25.23 9.98 14.22
CA GLU A 284 -25.36 11.17 15.05
C GLU A 284 -25.56 12.44 14.20
N LEU A 285 -24.91 12.54 13.03
CA LEU A 285 -25.07 13.66 12.11
C LEU A 285 -26.48 13.72 11.52
N ILE A 286 -27.04 12.58 11.07
CA ILE A 286 -28.42 12.51 10.55
C ILE A 286 -29.43 12.85 11.65
N ASP A 287 -29.28 12.29 12.84
CA ASP A 287 -30.21 12.56 13.95
C ASP A 287 -30.17 14.04 14.36
N ARG A 288 -28.99 14.66 14.33
CA ARG A 288 -28.84 16.11 14.51
C ARG A 288 -29.56 16.89 13.41
N PHE A 289 -29.40 16.53 12.14
CA PHE A 289 -30.12 17.20 11.05
C PHE A 289 -31.64 17.09 11.20
N VAL A 290 -32.17 15.95 11.65
CA VAL A 290 -33.59 15.78 11.94
C VAL A 290 -34.04 16.68 13.08
N ALA A 291 -33.24 16.80 14.15
CA ALA A 291 -33.55 17.68 15.27
C ALA A 291 -33.51 19.16 14.88
N ASP A 292 -32.48 19.58 14.15
CA ASP A 292 -32.30 20.95 13.67
C ASP A 292 -33.44 21.35 12.72
N PHE A 293 -33.87 20.44 11.85
CA PHE A 293 -35.01 20.66 10.95
C PHE A 293 -36.33 20.84 11.72
N LYS A 294 -36.58 20.02 12.75
CA LYS A 294 -37.75 20.17 13.62
C LYS A 294 -37.74 21.46 14.44
N ALA A 295 -36.56 21.92 14.86
CA ALA A 295 -36.40 23.10 15.70
C ALA A 295 -36.49 24.42 14.91
N GLN A 296 -35.94 24.45 13.69
CA GLN A 296 -35.96 25.65 12.84
C GLN A 296 -37.30 25.84 12.11
N GLY A 297 -38.09 24.76 11.96
CA GLY A 297 -39.33 24.78 11.19
C GLY A 297 -39.05 24.88 9.68
N PRO A 298 -40.11 24.86 8.84
CA PRO A 298 -39.94 25.09 7.40
C PRO A 298 -39.25 26.45 7.18
N PRO A 299 -38.30 26.53 6.22
CA PRO A 299 -37.58 27.76 5.94
C PRO A 299 -38.55 28.92 5.67
N LYS A 300 -38.34 30.03 6.37
CA LYS A 300 -39.23 31.20 6.29
C LYS A 300 -39.24 31.77 4.86
N PRO A 301 -40.40 32.18 4.32
CA PRO A 301 -40.56 32.68 2.95
C PRO A 301 -39.93 34.08 2.69
N ASN A 302 -39.04 34.58 3.55
CA ASN A 302 -38.57 35.97 3.53
C ASN A 302 -37.29 36.21 2.70
N THR A 303 -36.85 35.23 1.92
CA THR A 303 -35.83 35.42 0.89
C THR A 303 -36.47 35.19 -0.46
N ASP A 304 -36.29 36.11 -1.41
CA ASP A 304 -36.68 36.01 -2.84
C ASP A 304 -36.11 34.76 -3.57
N GLU A 305 -35.48 33.84 -2.84
CA GLU A 305 -34.95 32.55 -3.27
C GLU A 305 -35.86 31.42 -2.77
N GLY A 306 -37.06 31.30 -3.33
CA GLY A 306 -37.81 30.04 -3.26
C GLY A 306 -37.02 28.94 -3.99
N GLY A 307 -36.60 27.88 -3.30
CA GLY A 307 -35.79 26.79 -3.88
C GLY A 307 -34.33 26.71 -3.39
N ALA A 308 -34.01 27.28 -2.22
CA ALA A 308 -32.69 27.11 -1.63
C ALA A 308 -32.47 25.66 -1.14
N VAL A 309 -31.32 25.09 -1.50
CA VAL A 309 -30.91 23.75 -1.03
C VAL A 309 -30.71 23.77 0.49
N LEU A 310 -31.23 22.76 1.18
CA LEU A 310 -31.06 22.62 2.63
C LEU A 310 -29.56 22.55 3.00
N PRO A 311 -29.08 23.36 3.97
CA PRO A 311 -27.69 23.35 4.40
C PRO A 311 -27.20 21.96 4.87
N SER A 312 -28.11 21.14 5.40
CA SER A 312 -27.83 19.77 5.85
C SER A 312 -27.32 18.85 4.74
N CYS A 313 -27.77 19.01 3.47
CA CYS A 313 -27.24 18.20 2.36
C CYS A 313 -25.79 18.60 2.05
N ALA A 314 -25.47 19.90 2.08
CA ALA A 314 -24.11 20.37 1.85
C ALA A 314 -23.14 19.83 2.92
N ASP A 315 -23.53 19.90 4.20
CA ASP A 315 -22.73 19.37 5.31
C ASP A 315 -22.50 17.86 5.21
N LEU A 316 -23.52 17.10 4.80
CA LEU A 316 -23.43 15.65 4.59
C LEU A 316 -22.38 15.29 3.52
N PHE A 317 -22.45 15.93 2.35
CA PHE A 317 -21.51 15.63 1.26
C PHE A 317 -20.09 16.14 1.53
N VAL A 318 -19.93 17.23 2.27
CA VAL A 318 -18.62 17.66 2.78
C VAL A 318 -18.02 16.60 3.72
N TYR A 319 -18.85 16.03 4.60
CA TYR A 319 -18.42 14.96 5.49
C TYR A 319 -18.03 13.68 4.72
N TYR A 320 -18.83 13.27 3.73
CA TYR A 320 -18.49 12.14 2.85
C TYR A 320 -17.19 12.35 2.11
N LYS A 321 -16.97 13.54 1.54
CA LYS A 321 -15.71 13.90 0.89
C LYS A 321 -14.53 13.77 1.84
N LYS A 322 -14.67 14.24 3.09
CA LYS A 322 -13.63 14.11 4.12
C LYS A 322 -13.32 12.64 4.44
N CYS A 323 -14.34 11.83 4.64
CA CYS A 323 -14.19 10.39 4.93
C CYS A 323 -13.56 9.64 3.75
N MET A 324 -13.99 9.92 2.52
CA MET A 324 -13.43 9.32 1.31
C MET A 324 -11.94 9.67 1.14
N VAL A 325 -11.57 10.95 1.30
CA VAL A 325 -10.16 11.37 1.21
C VAL A 325 -9.33 10.67 2.28
N GLN A 326 -9.80 10.66 3.52
CA GLN A 326 -9.10 10.00 4.62
C GLN A 326 -8.96 8.50 4.36
N CYS A 327 -10.05 7.80 4.01
CA CYS A 327 -10.01 6.36 3.74
C CYS A 327 -9.08 6.03 2.58
N SER A 328 -9.05 6.84 1.52
CA SER A 328 -8.14 6.63 0.37
C SER A 328 -6.66 6.75 0.73
N GLN A 329 -6.32 7.43 1.83
CA GLN A 329 -4.96 7.49 2.37
C GLN A 329 -4.64 6.28 3.27
N LEU A 330 -5.65 5.58 3.77
CA LEU A 330 -5.50 4.42 4.66
C LEU A 330 -5.50 3.11 3.88
N SER A 331 -6.41 2.95 2.91
CA SER A 331 -6.50 1.78 2.03
C SER A 331 -7.35 2.09 0.78
N THR A 332 -7.05 1.41 -0.32
CA THR A 332 -7.82 1.43 -1.58
C THR A 332 -8.61 0.14 -1.83
N GLY A 333 -8.58 -0.79 -0.86
CA GLY A 333 -9.20 -2.12 -0.95
C GLY A 333 -10.59 -2.23 -0.31
N GLU A 334 -10.88 -3.37 0.31
CA GLU A 334 -12.17 -3.69 0.96
C GLU A 334 -12.69 -2.63 1.95
N PRO A 335 -11.87 -1.95 2.78
CA PRO A 335 -12.35 -0.90 3.67
C PRO A 335 -13.06 0.25 2.93
N MET A 336 -12.65 0.54 1.70
CA MET A 336 -13.30 1.57 0.89
C MET A 336 -14.69 1.13 0.43
N ILE A 337 -14.88 -0.15 0.12
CA ILE A 337 -16.19 -0.71 -0.21
C ILE A 337 -17.12 -0.66 1.00
N ALA A 338 -16.61 -1.01 2.18
CA ALA A 338 -17.37 -0.91 3.42
C ALA A 338 -17.80 0.54 3.71
N LEU A 339 -16.92 1.52 3.45
CA LEU A 339 -17.26 2.94 3.56
C LEU A 339 -18.35 3.35 2.55
N THR A 340 -18.28 2.87 1.31
CA THR A 340 -19.34 3.10 0.31
C THR A 340 -20.69 2.56 0.78
N THR A 341 -20.73 1.38 1.40
CA THR A 341 -21.97 0.81 1.95
C THR A 341 -22.55 1.68 3.08
N ILE A 342 -21.71 2.29 3.90
CA ILE A 342 -22.15 3.26 4.91
C ILE A 342 -22.75 4.51 4.24
N PHE A 343 -22.10 5.05 3.20
CA PHE A 343 -22.64 6.20 2.48
C PHE A 343 -24.00 5.89 1.86
N GLN A 344 -24.16 4.71 1.26
CA GLN A 344 -25.45 4.24 0.72
C GLN A 344 -26.54 4.24 1.80
N LYS A 345 -26.27 3.62 2.95
CA LYS A 345 -27.19 3.57 4.09
C LYS A 345 -27.64 4.96 4.51
N TYR A 346 -26.70 5.89 4.71
CA TYR A 346 -27.03 7.23 5.20
C TYR A 346 -27.61 8.17 4.14
N LEU A 347 -27.36 7.94 2.84
CA LEU A 347 -28.09 8.63 1.77
C LEU A 347 -29.57 8.23 1.76
N ARG A 348 -29.87 6.93 1.95
CA ARG A 348 -31.25 6.45 2.08
C ARG A 348 -31.93 6.98 3.34
N GLU A 349 -31.22 6.97 4.48
CA GLU A 349 -31.76 7.55 5.71
C GLU A 349 -32.01 9.07 5.58
N TYR A 350 -31.12 9.80 4.91
CA TYR A 350 -31.31 11.23 4.64
C TYR A 350 -32.55 11.46 3.76
N ALA A 351 -32.67 10.72 2.65
CA ALA A 351 -33.82 10.80 1.76
C ALA A 351 -35.13 10.48 2.50
N TRP A 352 -35.15 9.44 3.34
CA TRP A 352 -36.35 9.01 4.04
C TRP A 352 -36.71 9.90 5.24
N LYS A 353 -35.76 10.17 6.16
CA LYS A 353 -36.04 10.90 7.42
C LYS A 353 -36.20 12.41 7.22
N ILE A 354 -35.47 13.00 6.27
CA ILE A 354 -35.41 14.47 6.11
C ILE A 354 -36.22 14.94 4.91
N LEU A 355 -36.14 14.25 3.77
CA LEU A 355 -36.88 14.68 2.58
C LEU A 355 -38.31 14.10 2.57
N SER A 356 -38.46 12.80 2.33
CA SER A 356 -39.78 12.16 2.22
C SER A 356 -40.59 12.23 3.52
N GLY A 357 -39.95 12.13 4.68
CA GLY A 357 -40.60 12.18 5.98
C GLY A 357 -41.24 13.52 6.31
N ASN A 358 -40.80 14.61 5.65
CA ASN A 358 -41.32 15.96 5.83
C ASN A 358 -42.16 16.44 4.64
N LEU A 359 -42.33 15.62 3.59
CA LEU A 359 -43.29 15.93 2.54
C LEU A 359 -44.72 15.88 3.11
N PRO A 360 -45.58 16.85 2.77
CA PRO A 360 -46.99 16.80 3.12
C PRO A 360 -47.62 15.50 2.61
N LYS A 361 -48.24 14.72 3.49
CA LYS A 361 -48.95 13.51 3.07
C LYS A 361 -50.27 13.94 2.42
N THR A 362 -50.42 13.67 1.13
CA THR A 362 -51.71 13.73 0.44
C THR A 362 -52.66 12.74 1.09
N THR A 363 -53.60 13.25 1.89
CA THR A 363 -54.72 12.44 2.39
C THR A 363 -55.64 12.10 1.23
N THR A 364 -55.35 11.00 0.54
CA THR A 364 -56.32 10.29 -0.29
C THR A 364 -56.39 8.82 0.14
N SER A 365 -57.38 8.55 1.00
CA SER A 365 -58.23 7.35 1.07
C SER A 365 -58.09 6.33 2.24
N SER A 366 -59.28 5.93 2.73
CA SER A 366 -59.66 4.67 3.41
C SER A 366 -59.60 4.56 4.94
N GLY A 367 -60.69 5.00 5.61
CA GLY A 367 -60.92 4.68 7.02
C GLY A 367 -62.36 4.96 7.50
N GLY A 368 -63.30 4.07 7.20
CA GLY A 368 -64.60 3.96 7.88
C GLY A 368 -65.78 4.67 7.20
N LEU A 369 -66.58 3.91 6.44
CA LEU A 369 -67.95 4.30 6.08
C LEU A 369 -68.83 4.30 7.35
N THR A 370 -68.87 5.42 8.06
CA THR A 370 -69.95 5.67 9.04
C THR A 370 -71.07 6.44 8.36
N ILE A 371 -72.28 5.89 8.43
CA ILE A 371 -73.53 6.35 7.80
C ILE A 371 -73.89 7.83 8.11
N SER A 372 -73.21 8.49 9.05
CA SER A 372 -73.40 9.91 9.36
C SER A 372 -72.90 10.91 8.30
N SER A 373 -72.07 10.50 7.33
CA SER A 373 -71.52 11.42 6.31
C SER A 373 -72.43 11.68 5.10
N LEU A 374 -73.54 10.96 4.96
CA LEU A 374 -74.48 11.09 3.83
C LEU A 374 -75.58 12.17 4.02
N LEU A 375 -75.65 12.82 5.19
CA LEU A 375 -76.71 13.80 5.50
C LEU A 375 -76.24 15.26 5.58
N LYS A 376 -75.03 15.57 5.11
CA LYS A 376 -74.53 16.94 4.98
C LYS A 376 -74.10 17.24 3.55
N GLU A 377 -75.04 17.15 2.61
CA GLU A 377 -74.97 17.95 1.40
C GLU A 377 -75.31 19.41 1.73
N LYS A 378 -74.29 20.24 1.96
CA LYS A 378 -74.23 21.64 1.49
C LYS A 378 -72.95 22.31 1.96
N GLU A 379 -72.34 23.00 0.99
CA GLU A 379 -71.27 23.99 1.09
C GLU A 379 -69.82 23.45 1.13
N GLY A 380 -69.15 23.65 -0.01
CA GLY A 380 -67.70 23.85 -0.11
C GLY A 380 -66.82 22.70 0.34
N SER A 381 -66.51 21.78 -0.57
CA SER A 381 -65.27 21.01 -0.46
C SER A 381 -64.10 21.98 -0.63
N GLU A 382 -63.63 22.59 0.47
CA GLU A 382 -62.30 23.19 0.52
C GLU A 382 -61.29 22.07 0.29
N VAL A 383 -60.91 21.85 -0.97
CA VAL A 383 -59.70 21.13 -1.32
C VAL A 383 -58.58 21.93 -0.66
N ALA A 384 -57.94 21.37 0.37
CA ALA A 384 -56.94 22.07 1.17
C ALA A 384 -55.84 22.63 0.26
N LYS A 385 -55.86 23.94 0.01
CA LYS A 385 -54.75 24.65 -0.63
C LYS A 385 -53.55 24.51 0.28
N PHE A 386 -52.41 24.05 -0.25
CA PHE A 386 -51.19 24.04 0.54
C PHE A 386 -50.89 25.48 0.99
N THR A 387 -50.44 25.63 2.23
CA THR A 387 -50.01 26.95 2.72
C THR A 387 -48.74 27.39 1.98
N LEU A 388 -48.50 28.70 1.90
CA LEU A 388 -47.28 29.24 1.28
C LEU A 388 -46.01 28.63 1.90
N GLU A 389 -46.04 28.33 3.20
CA GLU A 389 -44.95 27.68 3.94
C GLU A 389 -44.73 26.22 3.50
N GLU A 390 -45.82 25.46 3.27
CA GLU A 390 -45.74 24.09 2.75
C GLU A 390 -45.26 24.05 1.30
N LEU A 391 -45.70 24.98 0.45
CA LEU A 391 -45.20 25.10 -0.93
C LEU A 391 -43.70 25.45 -0.96
N CYS A 392 -43.26 26.39 -0.12
CA CYS A 392 -41.84 26.72 0.02
C CYS A 392 -41.03 25.49 0.48
N LEU A 393 -41.56 24.73 1.44
CA LEU A 393 -40.93 23.51 1.90
C LEU A 393 -40.81 22.45 0.80
N ILE A 394 -41.87 22.20 0.03
CA ILE A 394 -41.85 21.25 -1.09
C ILE A 394 -40.81 21.67 -2.14
N CYS A 395 -40.74 22.95 -2.48
CA CYS A 395 -39.73 23.48 -3.40
C CYS A 395 -38.30 23.30 -2.87
N ASN A 396 -38.05 23.57 -1.59
CA ASN A 396 -36.72 23.37 -1.01
C ASN A 396 -36.33 21.90 -0.92
N ILE A 397 -37.28 21.00 -0.63
CA ILE A 397 -37.07 19.55 -0.69
C ILE A 397 -36.76 19.10 -2.12
N LEU A 398 -37.50 19.61 -3.11
CA LEU A 398 -37.26 19.33 -4.53
C LEU A 398 -35.85 19.75 -4.95
N SER A 399 -35.47 21.00 -4.72
CA SER A 399 -34.13 21.51 -5.04
C SER A 399 -33.03 20.75 -4.30
N THR A 400 -33.27 20.37 -3.04
CA THR A 400 -32.33 19.55 -2.27
C THR A 400 -32.21 18.14 -2.84
N ALA A 401 -33.31 17.50 -3.23
CA ALA A 401 -33.29 16.16 -3.81
C ALA A 401 -32.57 16.13 -5.16
N GLU A 402 -32.77 17.13 -6.02
CA GLU A 402 -32.02 17.32 -7.27
C GLU A 402 -30.52 17.49 -7.00
N TYR A 403 -30.17 18.34 -6.03
CA TYR A 403 -28.78 18.55 -5.65
C TYR A 403 -28.14 17.27 -5.10
N CYS A 404 -28.82 16.55 -4.20
CA CYS A 404 -28.28 15.32 -3.63
C CYS A 404 -28.20 14.21 -4.71
N LEU A 405 -29.10 14.15 -5.70
CA LEU A 405 -29.00 13.25 -6.86
C LEU A 405 -27.72 13.51 -7.67
N ALA A 406 -27.53 14.75 -8.12
CA ALA A 406 -26.36 15.15 -8.92
C ALA A 406 -25.05 14.93 -8.15
N THR A 407 -25.03 15.24 -6.85
CA THR A 407 -23.84 15.08 -6.01
C THR A 407 -23.55 13.62 -5.68
N THR A 408 -24.57 12.76 -5.57
CA THR A 408 -24.40 11.30 -5.43
C THR A 408 -23.71 10.69 -6.65
N GLN A 409 -24.09 11.13 -7.85
CA GLN A 409 -23.43 10.70 -9.09
C GLN A 409 -21.94 11.08 -9.10
N GLN A 410 -21.63 12.34 -8.75
CA GLN A 410 -20.22 12.79 -8.66
C GLN A 410 -19.44 12.03 -7.58
N LEU A 411 -20.07 11.71 -6.46
CA LEU A 411 -19.47 10.91 -5.39
C LEU A 411 -19.14 9.49 -5.87
N GLU A 412 -20.02 8.85 -6.63
CA GLU A 412 -19.79 7.53 -7.21
C GLU A 412 -18.57 7.52 -8.14
N GLU A 413 -18.47 8.51 -9.04
CA GLU A 413 -17.32 8.66 -9.93
C GLU A 413 -16.02 8.84 -9.13
N LYS A 414 -16.04 9.70 -8.11
CA LYS A 414 -14.87 9.96 -7.25
C LYS A 414 -14.45 8.76 -6.40
N LEU A 415 -15.41 7.94 -5.97
CA LEU A 415 -15.12 6.67 -5.30
C LEU A 415 -14.46 5.69 -6.27
N LYS A 416 -14.99 5.53 -7.48
CA LYS A 416 -14.40 4.65 -8.52
C LYS A 416 -13.00 5.06 -8.94
N GLU A 417 -12.69 6.36 -8.97
CA GLU A 417 -11.33 6.87 -9.24
C GLU A 417 -10.30 6.46 -8.17
N LYS A 418 -10.74 6.23 -6.93
CA LYS A 418 -9.87 6.04 -5.75
C LYS A 418 -9.71 4.58 -5.32
N VAL A 419 -10.46 3.67 -5.92
CA VAL A 419 -10.53 2.26 -5.53
C VAL A 419 -9.68 1.40 -6.46
N ASP A 420 -9.18 0.28 -5.94
CA ASP A 420 -8.45 -0.69 -6.73
C ASP A 420 -9.29 -1.18 -7.93
N VAL A 421 -8.64 -1.33 -9.09
CA VAL A 421 -9.32 -1.64 -10.37
C VAL A 421 -10.23 -2.87 -10.29
N SER A 422 -9.87 -3.86 -9.49
CA SER A 422 -10.65 -5.09 -9.28
C SER A 422 -11.96 -4.88 -8.50
N LEU A 423 -12.11 -3.78 -7.78
CA LEU A 423 -13.23 -3.51 -6.89
C LEU A 423 -14.16 -2.40 -7.41
N ILE A 424 -13.81 -1.75 -8.52
CA ILE A 424 -14.58 -0.65 -9.13
C ILE A 424 -16.04 -1.07 -9.41
N GLU A 425 -16.26 -2.29 -9.91
CA GLU A 425 -17.61 -2.78 -10.24
C GLU A 425 -18.51 -2.97 -9.01
N ARG A 426 -17.94 -3.10 -7.80
CA ARG A 426 -18.71 -3.23 -6.56
C ARG A 426 -19.25 -1.89 -6.06
N ILE A 427 -18.82 -0.77 -6.63
CA ILE A 427 -19.28 0.57 -6.28
C ILE A 427 -20.44 0.93 -7.19
N ASN A 428 -21.62 0.99 -6.62
CA ASN A 428 -22.86 1.32 -7.32
C ASN A 428 -23.75 2.13 -6.38
N LEU A 429 -24.06 3.39 -6.71
CA LEU A 429 -25.00 4.22 -5.94
C LEU A 429 -26.31 4.47 -6.70
N THR A 430 -26.62 3.67 -7.73
CA THR A 430 -27.83 3.82 -8.54
C THR A 430 -29.10 3.71 -7.71
N GLY A 431 -29.15 2.81 -6.71
CA GLY A 431 -30.33 2.68 -5.85
C GLY A 431 -30.61 3.93 -5.01
N GLU A 432 -29.57 4.64 -4.56
CA GLU A 432 -29.69 5.91 -3.85
C GLU A 432 -30.14 7.02 -4.80
N MET A 433 -29.62 7.03 -6.03
CA MET A 433 -30.05 7.96 -7.08
C MET A 433 -31.54 7.77 -7.41
N ASP A 434 -32.00 6.54 -7.55
CA ASP A 434 -33.42 6.21 -7.78
C ASP A 434 -34.30 6.67 -6.60
N THR A 435 -33.78 6.55 -5.38
CA THR A 435 -34.46 7.05 -4.17
C THR A 435 -34.67 8.56 -4.26
N PHE A 436 -33.62 9.33 -4.58
CA PHE A 436 -33.75 10.79 -4.76
C PHE A 436 -34.66 11.15 -5.95
N SER A 437 -34.60 10.42 -7.07
CA SER A 437 -35.51 10.59 -8.20
C SER A 437 -36.97 10.37 -7.82
N THR A 438 -37.24 9.42 -6.92
CA THR A 438 -38.58 9.18 -6.37
C THR A 438 -39.05 10.36 -5.51
N VAL A 439 -38.17 10.94 -4.69
CA VAL A 439 -38.47 12.15 -3.91
C VAL A 439 -38.79 13.33 -4.83
N ILE A 440 -37.96 13.57 -5.85
CA ILE A 440 -38.18 14.61 -6.87
C ILE A 440 -39.56 14.44 -7.51
N SER A 441 -39.86 13.22 -7.99
CA SER A 441 -41.16 12.92 -8.62
C SER A 441 -42.33 13.17 -7.67
N SER A 442 -42.19 12.79 -6.41
CA SER A 442 -43.22 13.00 -5.39
C SER A 442 -43.44 14.49 -5.11
N SER A 443 -42.38 15.28 -5.00
CA SER A 443 -42.46 16.73 -4.81
C SER A 443 -43.13 17.42 -6.00
N ILE A 444 -42.78 17.03 -7.24
CA ILE A 444 -43.42 17.57 -8.46
C ILE A 444 -44.91 17.22 -8.49
N GLN A 445 -45.28 15.98 -8.16
CA GLN A 445 -46.69 15.56 -8.12
C GLN A 445 -47.51 16.40 -7.12
N LEU A 446 -46.96 16.71 -5.95
CA LEU A 446 -47.62 17.55 -4.96
C LEU A 446 -47.81 18.99 -5.46
N LEU A 447 -46.80 19.57 -6.12
CA LEU A 447 -46.89 20.91 -6.71
C LEU A 447 -47.91 20.98 -7.86
N VAL A 448 -47.94 19.96 -8.72
CA VAL A 448 -48.92 19.86 -9.81
C VAL A 448 -50.33 19.70 -9.24
N GLN A 449 -50.51 18.87 -8.22
CA GLN A 449 -51.81 18.68 -7.57
C GLN A 449 -52.34 19.98 -6.94
N ASP A 450 -51.47 20.79 -6.33
CA ASP A 450 -51.85 22.11 -5.81
C ASP A 450 -52.31 23.05 -6.93
N LEU A 451 -51.58 23.06 -8.05
CA LEU A 451 -51.89 23.90 -9.21
C LEU A 451 -53.22 23.48 -9.85
N ASP A 452 -53.43 22.17 -10.05
CA ASP A 452 -54.68 21.62 -10.57
C ASP A 452 -55.86 21.99 -9.66
N ALA A 453 -55.70 21.81 -8.34
CA ALA A 453 -56.73 22.18 -7.36
C ALA A 453 -57.01 23.70 -7.33
N ALA A 454 -56.00 24.54 -7.60
CA ALA A 454 -56.17 25.99 -7.70
C ALA A 454 -56.87 26.41 -9.00
N CYS A 455 -56.65 25.70 -10.10
CA CYS A 455 -57.25 25.98 -11.41
C CYS A 455 -58.66 25.39 -11.57
N ASP A 456 -58.95 24.26 -10.94
CA ASP A 456 -60.21 23.50 -11.04
C ASP A 456 -61.49 24.34 -10.85
N PRO A 457 -61.59 25.22 -9.84
CA PRO A 457 -62.79 26.05 -9.64
C PRO A 457 -63.03 27.01 -10.80
N ALA A 458 -61.97 27.62 -11.34
CA ALA A 458 -62.06 28.56 -12.46
C ALA A 458 -62.37 27.83 -13.77
N LEU A 459 -61.74 26.67 -14.00
CA LEU A 459 -61.99 25.83 -15.17
C LEU A 459 -63.42 25.26 -15.16
N THR A 460 -63.91 24.82 -14.00
CA THR A 460 -65.29 24.34 -13.84
C THR A 460 -66.29 25.47 -14.07
N ALA A 461 -66.00 26.67 -13.59
CA ALA A 461 -66.84 27.85 -13.82
C ALA A 461 -66.88 28.29 -15.29
N MET A 462 -65.80 28.05 -16.06
CA MET A 462 -65.77 28.29 -17.51
C MET A 462 -66.50 27.23 -18.35
N SER A 463 -66.67 26.01 -17.81
CA SER A 463 -67.35 24.90 -18.49
C SER A 463 -68.88 24.90 -18.36
N LYS A 464 -69.41 25.70 -17.42
CA LYS A 464 -70.85 25.96 -17.23
C LYS A 464 -71.24 27.23 -17.98
#